data_AF-A0A409W0Y5-F1
#
_entry.id   AF-A0A409W0Y5-F1
#
_cell.length_a   1.000
_cell.length_b   1.000
_cell.length_c   1.000
_cell.angle_alpha   90.00
_cell.angle_beta   90.00
_cell.angle_gamma   90.00
#
_symmetry.space_group_name_H-M   'P 1'
#
loop_
_entity.id
_entity.type
_entity.pdbx_description
1 polymer ?
#
loop_
_entity_poly.entity_id
_entity_poly.type
_entity_poly.pdbx_seq_one_letter_code
_entity_poly.pdbx_strand_id
1 'polypeptide(L)'
;MATTSVVGSESQTHASDGNEALQPPSIYIFNVGNTKWKQSNDGPLQGETLLQCYINALHWVKVKGYRLQGAMYSPDGANIFIDTEDEQWDGNIDIHRQG
;
A
#
# COMPACT_ATOMS: atom_id res chain seq x y z
N MET A 1 20.16 4.72 -56.61
CA MET A 1 20.10 3.64 -55.61
C MET A 1 20.21 4.31 -54.25
N ALA A 2 19.12 4.35 -53.49
CA ALA A 2 19.07 4.99 -52.18
C ALA A 2 19.06 3.89 -51.11
N THR A 3 20.11 3.84 -50.30
CA THR A 3 20.24 2.95 -49.15
C THR A 3 19.51 3.57 -47.96
N THR A 4 18.41 2.94 -47.56
CA THR A 4 17.72 3.18 -46.29
C THR A 4 18.58 2.64 -45.14
N SER A 5 19.08 3.53 -44.29
CA SER A 5 19.64 3.17 -42.98
C SER A 5 18.55 3.33 -41.93
N VAL A 6 17.94 2.22 -41.54
CA VAL A 6 17.11 2.10 -40.34
C VAL A 6 18.08 2.06 -39.16
N VAL A 7 18.25 3.17 -38.45
CA VAL A 7 18.91 3.16 -37.14
C VAL A 7 17.82 2.84 -36.11
N GLY A 8 17.79 1.58 -35.70
CA GLY A 8 16.97 1.13 -34.59
C GLY A 8 17.35 1.89 -33.33
N SER A 9 16.38 2.54 -32.71
CA SER A 9 16.51 2.99 -31.33
C SER A 9 16.59 1.76 -30.45
N GLU A 10 17.81 1.40 -30.06
CA GLU A 10 18.05 0.46 -28.96
C GLU A 10 17.47 1.09 -27.70
N SER A 11 16.22 0.73 -27.40
CA SER A 11 15.63 0.95 -26.09
C SER A 11 16.52 0.19 -25.12
N GLN A 12 17.32 0.94 -24.36
CA GLN A 12 18.05 0.42 -23.21
C GLN A 12 17.01 -0.13 -22.24
N THR A 13 16.71 -1.42 -22.38
CA THR A 13 16.13 -2.23 -21.32
C THR A 13 17.12 -2.16 -20.18
N HIS A 14 16.86 -1.28 -19.21
CA HIS A 14 17.38 -1.44 -17.87
C HIS A 14 16.92 -2.82 -17.41
N ALA A 15 17.81 -3.81 -17.55
CA ALA A 15 17.75 -5.02 -16.76
C ALA A 15 17.82 -4.54 -15.31
N SER A 16 16.66 -4.46 -14.68
CA SER A 16 16.58 -4.16 -13.26
C SER A 16 17.19 -5.37 -12.57
N ASP A 17 18.45 -5.24 -12.18
CA ASP A 17 19.17 -6.25 -11.41
C ASP A 17 18.30 -6.63 -10.21
N GLY A 18 17.86 -7.89 -10.25
CA GLY A 18 16.97 -8.49 -9.28
C GLY A 18 17.65 -8.58 -7.92
N ASN A 19 17.46 -7.54 -7.12
CA ASN A 19 17.41 -7.65 -5.69
C ASN A 19 16.16 -6.88 -5.24
N GLU A 20 14.99 -7.37 -5.67
CA GLU A 20 13.73 -7.01 -5.03
C GLU A 20 13.83 -7.51 -3.59
N ALA A 21 14.40 -6.67 -2.72
CA ALA A 21 14.31 -6.88 -1.29
C ALA A 21 12.83 -7.11 -1.01
N LEU A 22 12.49 -8.30 -0.49
CA LEU A 22 11.14 -8.63 -0.09
C LEU A 22 10.64 -7.48 0.76
N GLN A 23 9.74 -6.66 0.21
CA GLN A 23 9.19 -5.56 0.96
C GLN A 23 8.47 -6.16 2.17
N PRO A 24 8.65 -5.59 3.36
CA PRO A 24 7.95 -6.10 4.53
C PRO A 24 6.44 -6.03 4.27
N PRO A 25 5.66 -6.98 4.81
CA PRO A 25 4.21 -6.91 4.77
C PRO A 25 3.71 -5.55 5.25
N SER A 26 2.75 -4.94 4.55
CA SER A 26 2.28 -3.59 4.88
C SER A 26 0.77 -3.46 4.86
N ILE A 27 0.26 -2.51 5.65
CA ILE A 27 -1.14 -2.07 5.59
C ILE A 27 -1.21 -0.76 4.86
N TYR A 28 -2.02 -0.73 3.81
CA TYR A 28 -2.31 0.42 2.97
C TYR A 28 -3.73 0.85 3.26
N ILE A 29 -3.94 2.14 3.52
CA ILE A 29 -5.26 2.70 3.75
C ILE A 29 -5.48 3.77 2.69
N PHE A 30 -6.64 3.77 2.02
CA PHE A 30 -6.97 4.67 0.94
C PHE A 30 -8.24 5.44 1.25
N ASN A 31 -8.28 6.71 0.85
CA ASN A 31 -9.51 7.48 0.82
C ASN A 31 -10.11 7.40 -0.60
N VAL A 32 -11.32 6.84 -0.72
CA VAL A 32 -12.01 6.66 -2.02
C VAL A 32 -12.82 7.90 -2.40
N GLY A 33 -13.15 8.77 -1.44
CA GLY A 33 -13.90 10.01 -1.64
C GLY A 33 -13.09 11.16 -2.26
N ASN A 34 -11.77 11.06 -2.29
CA ASN A 34 -10.89 12.08 -2.85
C ASN A 34 -9.74 11.46 -3.66
N THR A 35 -9.34 12.11 -4.76
CA THR A 35 -8.22 11.71 -5.64
C THR A 35 -6.83 11.67 -4.98
N LYS A 36 -6.74 11.97 -3.69
CA LYS A 36 -5.49 11.96 -2.92
C LYS A 36 -5.33 10.63 -2.21
N TRP A 37 -4.60 9.74 -2.87
CA TRP A 37 -4.03 8.55 -2.26
C TRP A 37 -2.99 9.01 -1.23
N LYS A 38 -3.24 8.71 0.05
CA LYS A 38 -2.20 8.77 1.06
C LYS A 38 -1.87 7.34 1.44
N GLN A 39 -0.59 7.01 1.52
CA GLN A 39 -0.12 5.70 1.92
C GLN A 39 0.48 5.85 3.32
N SER A 40 -0.14 5.23 4.32
CA SER A 40 0.62 4.74 5.48
C SER A 40 1.33 3.50 4.95
N ASN A 41 2.66 3.51 4.92
CA ASN A 41 3.43 2.31 4.61
C ASN A 41 3.92 1.72 5.93
N ASP A 42 2.95 1.42 6.79
CA ASP A 42 3.25 0.90 8.11
C ASP A 42 3.04 -0.61 8.05
N GLY A 43 4.16 -1.33 8.10
CA GLY A 43 4.21 -2.76 8.26
C GLY A 43 4.37 -3.15 9.73
N PRO A 44 4.20 -4.44 10.09
CA PRO A 44 4.39 -4.91 11.45
C PRO A 44 5.78 -4.57 12.00
N LEU A 45 5.84 -4.09 13.24
CA LEU A 45 7.10 -3.99 13.99
C LEU A 45 7.58 -5.37 14.43
N GLN A 46 8.80 -5.45 14.95
CA GLN A 46 9.36 -6.70 15.47
C GLN A 46 8.45 -7.29 16.57
N GLY A 47 7.95 -8.50 16.34
CA GLY A 47 7.04 -9.19 17.26
C GLY A 47 5.55 -8.93 17.01
N GLU A 48 5.21 -8.04 16.08
CA GLU A 48 3.84 -7.85 15.61
C GLU A 48 3.55 -8.76 14.41
N THR A 49 2.25 -8.99 14.16
CA THR A 49 1.79 -9.72 12.98
C THR A 49 0.95 -8.78 12.11
N LEU A 50 0.93 -9.01 10.80
CA LEU A 50 0.08 -8.26 9.87
C LEU A 50 -1.40 -8.30 10.29
N LEU A 51 -1.87 -9.45 10.80
CA LEU A 51 -3.22 -9.60 11.33
C LEU A 51 -3.47 -8.71 12.55
N GLN A 52 -2.51 -8.62 13.48
CA GLN A 52 -2.65 -7.76 14.66
C GLN A 52 -2.73 -6.29 14.26
N CYS A 53 -1.83 -5.85 13.38
CA CYS A 53 -1.83 -4.49 12.87
C CYS A 53 -3.14 -4.15 12.14
N TYR A 54 -3.71 -5.12 11.41
CA TYR A 54 -4.98 -4.97 10.73
C TYR A 54 -6.16 -4.81 11.69
N ILE A 55 -6.20 -5.64 12.74
CA ILE A 55 -7.21 -5.52 13.79
C ILE A 55 -7.13 -4.15 14.48
N ASN A 56 -5.92 -3.67 14.77
CA ASN A 56 -5.71 -2.35 15.35
C ASN A 56 -6.20 -1.24 14.40
N ALA A 57 -5.88 -1.32 13.11
CA ALA A 57 -6.34 -0.36 12.11
C ALA A 57 -7.88 -0.29 12.07
N LEU A 58 -8.56 -1.43 12.00
CA LEU A 58 -10.02 -1.51 12.01
C LEU A 58 -10.63 -0.99 13.31
N HIS A 59 -9.97 -1.23 14.45
CA HIS A 59 -10.40 -0.70 15.74
C HIS A 59 -10.38 0.83 15.73
N TRP A 60 -9.31 1.45 15.23
CA TRP A 60 -9.22 2.91 15.13
C TRP A 60 -10.24 3.51 14.16
N VAL A 61 -10.44 2.88 13.00
CA VAL A 61 -11.52 3.25 12.06
C VAL A 61 -12.85 3.30 12.81
N LYS A 62 -13.15 2.27 13.60
CA LYS A 62 -14.38 2.22 14.41
C LYS A 62 -14.43 3.31 15.50
N VAL A 63 -13.37 3.49 16.29
CA VAL A 63 -13.30 4.47 17.39
C VAL A 63 -13.47 5.90 16.86
N LYS A 64 -12.88 6.19 15.70
CA LYS A 64 -12.96 7.51 15.07
C LYS A 64 -14.27 7.74 14.32
N GLY A 65 -15.11 6.70 14.18
CA GLY A 65 -16.38 6.76 13.46
C GLY A 65 -16.22 6.86 11.95
N TYR A 66 -15.07 6.43 11.42
CA TYR A 66 -14.83 6.42 9.98
C TYR A 66 -15.63 5.32 9.30
N ARG A 67 -16.08 5.60 8.08
CA ARG A 67 -16.79 4.62 7.26
C ARG A 67 -15.78 3.78 6.48
N LEU A 68 -15.83 2.48 6.70
CA LEU A 68 -15.09 1.48 5.94
C LEU A 68 -15.90 1.07 4.71
N GLN A 69 -15.34 1.22 3.52
CA GLN A 69 -15.94 0.75 2.27
C GLN A 69 -15.51 -0.68 1.93
N GLY A 70 -14.26 -1.03 2.24
CA GLY A 70 -13.68 -2.31 1.89
C GLY A 70 -12.39 -2.58 2.63
N ALA A 71 -12.04 -3.86 2.72
CA ALA A 71 -10.72 -4.30 3.12
C ALA A 71 -10.37 -5.60 2.41
N MET A 72 -9.16 -5.69 1.85
CA MET A 72 -8.74 -6.84 1.05
C MET A 72 -7.27 -7.17 1.26
N TYR A 73 -6.95 -8.46 1.20
CA TYR A 73 -5.58 -8.91 1.09
C TYR A 73 -5.08 -8.75 -0.34
N SER A 74 -3.80 -8.44 -0.51
CA SER A 74 -3.13 -8.64 -1.78
C SER A 74 -3.15 -10.12 -2.17
N PRO A 75 -3.13 -10.46 -3.47
CA PRO A 75 -3.14 -11.87 -3.92
C PRO A 75 -1.98 -12.71 -3.38
N ASP A 76 -0.84 -12.09 -3.10
CA ASP A 76 0.35 -12.72 -2.51
C ASP A 76 0.27 -12.85 -0.98
N GLY A 77 -0.76 -12.30 -0.34
CA GLY A 77 -0.97 -12.31 1.10
C GLY A 77 -0.02 -11.41 1.90
N ALA A 78 0.85 -10.66 1.23
CA ALA A 78 1.84 -9.80 1.89
C ALA A 78 1.23 -8.48 2.40
N ASN A 79 0.14 -8.01 1.83
CA ASN A 79 -0.38 -6.68 2.09
C ASN A 79 -1.87 -6.69 2.39
N ILE A 80 -2.33 -5.68 3.11
CA ILE A 80 -3.75 -5.41 3.32
C ILE A 80 -4.06 -4.01 2.83
N PHE A 81 -5.15 -3.87 2.09
CA PHE A 81 -5.70 -2.61 1.63
C PHE A 81 -6.99 -2.33 2.38
N ILE A 82 -7.18 -1.10 2.86
CA ILE A 82 -8.34 -0.62 3.60
C ILE A 82 -8.87 0.62 2.91
N ASP A 83 -10.13 0.60 2.50
CA ASP A 83 -10.78 1.71 1.81
C ASP A 83 -11.72 2.46 2.75
N THR A 84 -11.57 3.78 2.85
CA THR A 84 -12.40 4.67 3.67
C THR A 84 -12.91 5.89 2.91
N GLU A 85 -14.01 6.50 3.36
CA GLU A 85 -14.53 7.76 2.82
C GLU A 85 -13.94 9.00 3.53
N ASP A 86 -13.31 8.84 4.70
CA ASP A 86 -12.99 9.96 5.60
C ASP A 86 -11.60 10.57 5.37
N GLU A 87 -11.50 11.89 5.17
CA GLU A 87 -10.25 12.54 4.73
C GLU A 87 -9.15 12.67 5.79
N GLN A 88 -9.49 12.41 7.07
CA GLN A 88 -8.60 12.66 8.22
C GLN A 88 -7.97 11.38 8.81
N TRP A 89 -8.04 10.24 8.10
CA TRP A 89 -7.63 8.94 8.65
C TRP A 89 -6.12 8.85 8.95
N ASP A 90 -5.33 9.57 8.17
CA ASP A 90 -3.88 9.49 8.06
C ASP A 90 -3.08 9.92 9.30
N GLY A 91 -3.64 10.81 10.10
CA GLY A 91 -3.07 11.23 11.39
C GLY A 91 -3.74 10.57 12.60
N ASN A 92 -4.72 9.67 12.36
CA ASN A 92 -5.65 9.22 13.38
C ASN A 92 -5.74 7.69 13.54
N ILE A 93 -5.21 6.92 12.60
CA ILE A 93 -5.14 5.46 12.68
C ILE A 93 -3.73 5.08 13.11
N ASP A 94 -3.63 4.43 14.27
CA ASP A 94 -2.36 3.89 14.80
C ASP A 94 -2.42 2.36 14.76
N ILE A 95 -1.69 1.74 13.84
CA ILE A 95 -1.74 0.28 13.65
C ILE A 95 -0.92 -0.48 14.69
N HIS A 96 -0.08 0.19 15.48
CA HIS A 96 0.79 -0.43 16.49
C HIS A 96 0.18 -0.36 17.88
N ARG A 97 -0.65 0.64 18.14
CA ARG A 97 -1.29 0.82 19.44
C ARG A 97 -2.57 0.00 19.55
N GLN A 98 -2.64 -0.81 20.60
CA GLN A 98 -3.89 -1.39 21.06
C GLN A 98 -4.83 -0.27 21.53
N GLY A 99 -6.01 -0.19 20.91
CA GLY A 99 -7.11 0.66 21.33
C GLY A 99 -7.95 0.01 22.42
#